data_AF-A0A7R9LCT8-F1
#
_entry.id   AF-A0A7R9LCT8-F1
#
_cell.length_a   1.000
_cell.length_b   1.000
_cell.length_c   1.000
_cell.angle_alpha   90.00
_cell.angle_beta   90.00
_cell.angle_gamma   90.00
#
_symmetry.space_group_name_H-M   'P 1'
#
loop_
_entity.id
_entity.type
_entity.pdbx_description
1 polymer ?
#
loop_
_entity_poly.entity_id
_entity_poly.type
_entity_poly.pdbx_seq_one_letter_code
_entity_poly.pdbx_strand_id
1 'polypeptide(L)'
;MTKEVVPNRKISQNNGAKPFPIRGDRTTAYVNIPHVIAMVGLPARGKTYIAKKLTRYLNWIGINTRVFNVGEYRRQATKLYRNHDFFRPDNKDALVIRNKCAIDALDDMCSWLEEGTGEVAVYDATNTTFDRRQLIYDTVVNKYGYKLFFVESFCNDPNIIDANIREVKVHSPDYRDVSNEDALKDFVQRIEHYQLAYEPLDEDREKDFSFMKIYNAGEKVVVHRHEGHIQSRVVYYLMNIHIIPRSIYLTRHGESVYNLLGRIGGDAELSERGWEYSKALAKYISEQNIPRLRVWTSQLQRTAQTSEAIKAPQERWKALNEIDAGICEEMTYEEIQTKYPDEFALRDQDKFHYRYPKGESYEDLVARLEPVIMELERQENVLVVGHQAVLRCLLAYFLDKSSADMPFIKVPLHTIIKLTPLAYGCQLEEIIVPIAAVDDHKLL
;
A
#
# COMPACT_ATOMS: atom_id res chain seq x y z
N MET A 1 -69.39 5.15 11.55
CA MET A 1 -69.28 3.83 12.21
C MET A 1 -68.99 2.80 11.13
N THR A 2 -67.72 2.48 10.94
CA THR A 2 -67.24 1.38 10.11
C THR A 2 -65.93 0.89 10.72
N LYS A 3 -65.85 -0.43 10.87
CA LYS A 3 -64.84 -1.18 11.61
C LYS A 3 -63.48 -1.10 10.91
N GLU A 4 -62.41 -0.95 11.68
CA GLU A 4 -61.09 -1.45 11.30
C GLU A 4 -60.60 -2.46 12.34
N VAL A 5 -60.11 -3.57 11.78
CA VAL A 5 -59.64 -4.79 12.42
C VAL A 5 -58.21 -4.57 12.88
N VAL A 6 -57.93 -4.84 14.15
CA VAL A 6 -56.58 -4.95 14.70
C VAL A 6 -56.06 -6.37 14.40
N PRO A 7 -54.82 -6.53 13.89
CA PRO A 7 -54.07 -7.74 14.15
C PRO A 7 -52.73 -7.46 14.85
N ASN A 8 -52.64 -8.04 16.05
CA ASN A 8 -51.47 -8.50 16.79
C ASN A 8 -50.11 -8.39 16.07
N ARG A 9 -49.22 -7.53 16.59
CA ARG A 9 -47.78 -7.75 16.49
C ARG A 9 -47.33 -8.60 17.68
N LYS A 10 -46.96 -9.85 17.38
CA LYS A 10 -46.23 -10.72 18.30
C LYS A 10 -44.92 -10.04 18.71
N ILE A 11 -44.72 -9.88 20.01
CA ILE A 11 -43.43 -9.56 20.60
C ILE A 11 -42.58 -10.84 20.52
N SER A 12 -41.63 -10.91 19.59
CA SER A 12 -40.59 -11.95 19.64
C SER A 12 -39.54 -11.51 20.64
N GLN A 13 -39.42 -12.27 21.72
CA GLN A 13 -38.39 -12.11 22.73
C GLN A 13 -37.00 -12.14 22.08
N ASN A 14 -36.25 -11.09 22.39
CA ASN A 14 -34.85 -10.92 22.07
C ASN A 14 -34.03 -11.87 22.96
N ASN A 15 -33.38 -12.88 22.38
CA ASN A 15 -32.36 -13.67 23.06
C ASN A 15 -31.27 -14.06 22.05
N GLY A 16 -30.10 -13.46 22.24
CA GLY A 16 -28.91 -13.68 21.43
C GLY A 16 -28.37 -12.37 20.90
N ALA A 17 -27.64 -11.62 21.74
CA ALA A 17 -26.69 -10.65 21.24
C ALA A 17 -25.72 -11.41 20.32
N LYS A 18 -25.88 -11.27 19.00
CA LYS A 18 -24.86 -11.72 18.07
C LYS A 18 -23.66 -10.80 18.30
N PRO A 19 -22.49 -11.33 18.73
CA PRO A 19 -21.28 -10.52 18.72
C PRO A 19 -21.00 -10.13 17.27
N PHE A 20 -20.40 -8.96 17.09
CA PHE A 20 -20.03 -8.28 15.85
C PHE A 20 -19.96 -9.16 14.58
N PRO A 21 -20.40 -8.65 13.41
CA PRO A 21 -20.28 -9.39 12.16
C PRO A 21 -18.84 -9.87 12.00
N ILE A 22 -18.69 -11.19 11.85
CA ILE A 22 -17.43 -11.83 11.49
C ILE A 22 -17.01 -11.20 10.16
N ARG A 23 -15.83 -10.55 10.15
CA ARG A 23 -15.22 -10.02 8.93
C ARG A 23 -15.17 -11.15 7.90
N GLY A 24 -15.94 -11.01 6.81
CA GLY A 24 -16.07 -12.08 5.82
C GLY A 24 -17.27 -11.93 4.89
N ASP A 25 -18.16 -10.95 5.12
CA ASP A 25 -19.23 -10.57 4.21
C ASP A 25 -18.99 -9.12 3.72
N ARG A 26 -18.22 -8.97 2.64
CA ARG A 26 -17.92 -7.68 1.98
C ARG A 26 -19.06 -7.20 1.08
N THR A 27 -20.31 -7.65 1.30
CA THR A 27 -21.50 -7.21 0.55
C THR A 27 -21.92 -5.75 0.82
N THR A 28 -21.14 -4.99 1.60
CA THR A 28 -21.32 -3.54 1.77
C THR A 28 -20.10 -2.80 1.21
N ALA A 29 -20.31 -1.98 0.17
CA ALA A 29 -19.26 -1.15 -0.41
C ALA A 29 -18.54 -0.35 0.69
N TYR A 30 -17.22 -0.51 0.82
CA TYR A 30 -16.42 0.27 1.79
C TYR A 30 -16.45 1.77 1.47
N VAL A 31 -16.72 2.10 0.20
CA VAL A 31 -16.82 3.44 -0.34
C VAL A 31 -18.23 3.66 -0.88
N ASN A 32 -19.08 4.33 -0.10
CA ASN A 32 -20.47 4.62 -0.51
C ASN A 32 -20.59 5.83 -1.45
N ILE A 33 -19.60 6.72 -1.42
CA ILE A 33 -19.52 7.94 -2.23
C ILE A 33 -18.08 8.00 -2.75
N PRO A 34 -17.81 8.24 -4.04
CA PRO A 34 -16.45 8.38 -4.55
C PRO A 34 -15.63 9.41 -3.76
N HIS A 35 -14.36 9.12 -3.53
CA HIS A 35 -13.44 10.02 -2.83
C HIS A 35 -12.36 10.54 -3.76
N VAL A 36 -12.03 11.82 -3.60
CA VAL A 36 -10.88 12.46 -4.22
C VAL A 36 -9.90 12.87 -3.13
N ILE A 37 -8.65 12.47 -3.29
CA ILE A 37 -7.53 12.88 -2.46
C ILE A 37 -6.67 13.84 -3.27
N ALA A 38 -6.71 15.12 -2.94
CA ALA A 38 -6.00 16.15 -3.69
C ALA A 38 -4.69 16.53 -2.99
N MET A 39 -3.56 16.27 -3.66
CA MET A 39 -2.25 16.61 -3.11
C MET A 39 -2.01 18.13 -3.14
N VAL A 40 -1.38 18.66 -2.11
CA VAL A 40 -1.01 20.08 -2.00
C VAL A 40 0.46 20.22 -1.57
N GLY A 41 1.15 21.21 -2.12
CA GLY A 41 2.48 21.60 -1.67
C GLY A 41 3.48 21.85 -2.79
N LEU A 42 4.62 22.42 -2.42
CA LEU A 42 5.69 22.78 -3.35
C LEU A 42 6.32 21.57 -4.07
N PRO A 43 7.01 21.75 -5.21
CA PRO A 43 7.81 20.70 -5.83
C PRO A 43 8.85 20.09 -4.87
N ALA A 44 9.23 18.82 -5.08
CA ALA A 44 10.14 18.06 -4.20
C ALA A 44 9.75 18.03 -2.71
N ARG A 45 8.45 17.90 -2.44
CA ARG A 45 7.89 17.69 -1.09
C ARG A 45 7.29 16.29 -0.92
N GLY A 46 7.67 15.32 -1.76
CA GLY A 46 7.19 13.94 -1.61
C GLY A 46 5.71 13.69 -1.99
N LYS A 47 5.03 14.62 -2.67
CA LYS A 47 3.62 14.45 -3.07
C LYS A 47 3.39 13.19 -3.91
N THR A 48 4.14 13.02 -5.00
CA THR A 48 4.02 11.84 -5.87
C THR A 48 4.38 10.54 -5.13
N TYR A 49 5.33 10.61 -4.20
CA TYR A 49 5.66 9.48 -3.33
C TYR A 49 4.46 9.08 -2.46
N ILE A 50 3.89 10.05 -1.74
CA ILE A 50 2.70 9.86 -0.91
C ILE A 50 1.54 9.33 -1.74
N ALA A 51 1.27 9.95 -2.90
CA ALA A 51 0.21 9.56 -3.82
C ALA A 51 0.33 8.09 -4.24
N LYS A 52 1.51 7.69 -4.74
CA LYS A 52 1.75 6.30 -5.18
C LYS A 52 1.68 5.30 -4.03
N LYS A 53 2.30 5.61 -2.88
CA LYS A 53 2.24 4.73 -1.69
C LYS A 53 0.82 4.56 -1.17
N LEU A 54 0.05 5.65 -1.14
CA LEU A 54 -1.32 5.63 -0.68
C LEU A 54 -2.22 4.83 -1.64
N THR A 55 -2.08 5.07 -2.94
CA THR A 55 -2.80 4.30 -3.96
C THR A 55 -2.48 2.81 -3.88
N ARG A 56 -1.20 2.45 -3.74
CA ARG A 56 -0.78 1.05 -3.55
C ARG A 56 -1.40 0.40 -2.33
N TYR A 57 -1.40 1.11 -1.19
CA TYR A 57 -2.05 0.63 0.03
C TYR A 57 -3.55 0.44 -0.15
N LEU A 58 -4.25 1.45 -0.69
CA LEU A 58 -5.69 1.39 -0.91
C LEU A 58 -6.07 0.27 -1.90
N ASN A 59 -5.32 0.06 -2.97
CA ASN A 59 -5.56 -1.07 -3.87
C ASN A 59 -5.29 -2.41 -3.18
N TRP A 60 -4.20 -2.52 -2.40
CA TRP A 60 -3.84 -3.77 -1.72
C TRP A 60 -4.92 -4.23 -0.72
N ILE A 61 -5.55 -3.30 0.00
CA ILE A 61 -6.67 -3.64 0.91
C ILE A 61 -8.03 -3.81 0.18
N GLY A 62 -8.05 -3.64 -1.15
CA GLY A 62 -9.22 -3.89 -2.00
C GLY A 62 -10.09 -2.67 -2.32
N ILE A 63 -9.55 -1.45 -2.24
CA ILE A 63 -10.23 -0.20 -2.64
C ILE A 63 -9.66 0.28 -3.98
N ASN A 64 -10.47 0.25 -5.03
CA ASN A 64 -10.01 0.59 -6.38
C ASN A 64 -9.60 2.06 -6.48
N THR A 65 -8.29 2.28 -6.55
CA THR A 65 -7.67 3.59 -6.44
C THR A 65 -6.76 3.88 -7.62
N ARG A 66 -6.84 5.11 -8.16
CA ARG A 66 -5.97 5.56 -9.27
C ARG A 66 -5.37 6.94 -9.02
N VAL A 67 -4.11 7.14 -9.42
CA VAL A 67 -3.45 8.44 -9.42
C VAL A 67 -3.64 9.15 -10.76
N PHE A 68 -3.98 10.44 -10.70
CA PHE A 68 -4.04 11.36 -11.83
C PHE A 68 -2.95 12.42 -11.66
N ASN A 69 -1.80 12.22 -12.31
CA ASN A 69 -0.63 13.09 -12.17
C ASN A 69 -0.63 14.20 -13.22
N VAL A 70 -0.91 15.44 -12.82
CA VAL A 70 -0.99 16.59 -13.75
C VAL A 70 0.35 16.85 -14.48
N GLY A 71 1.46 16.44 -13.89
CA GLY A 71 2.78 16.49 -14.52
C GLY A 71 2.90 15.60 -15.77
N GLU A 72 2.17 14.47 -15.82
CA GLU A 72 2.09 13.56 -16.98
C GLU A 72 1.25 14.17 -18.10
N TYR A 73 0.07 14.71 -17.77
CA TYR A 73 -0.78 15.43 -18.71
C TYR A 73 -0.03 16.56 -19.41
N ARG A 74 0.71 17.38 -18.64
CA ARG A 74 1.59 18.42 -19.20
C ARG A 74 2.66 17.85 -20.15
N ARG A 75 3.32 16.75 -19.78
CA ARG A 75 4.36 16.13 -20.64
C ARG A 75 3.80 15.61 -21.96
N GLN A 76 2.55 15.14 -21.96
CA GLN A 76 1.87 14.68 -23.18
C GLN A 76 1.37 15.86 -24.02
N ALA A 77 0.84 16.90 -23.37
CA ALA A 77 0.27 18.07 -24.04
C ALA A 77 1.33 18.96 -24.72
N THR A 78 2.56 19.01 -24.20
CA THR A 78 3.58 19.89 -24.77
C THR A 78 5.02 19.41 -24.58
N LYS A 79 5.82 19.57 -25.65
CA LYS A 79 7.29 19.46 -25.62
C LYS A 79 7.98 20.81 -25.36
N LEU A 80 7.21 21.87 -25.11
CA LEU A 80 7.73 23.23 -24.90
C LEU A 80 8.43 23.39 -23.55
N TYR A 81 8.29 22.43 -22.62
CA TYR A 81 9.08 22.43 -21.41
C TYR A 81 10.56 22.25 -21.74
N ARG A 82 11.35 23.29 -21.47
CA ARG A 82 12.81 23.28 -21.61
C ARG A 82 13.53 23.47 -20.27
N ASN A 83 12.99 24.37 -19.45
CA ASN A 83 13.56 24.79 -18.18
C ASN A 83 12.45 25.35 -17.25
N HIS A 84 12.86 25.87 -16.09
CA HIS A 84 12.01 26.47 -15.08
C HIS A 84 11.21 27.69 -15.56
N ASP A 85 11.57 28.35 -16.68
CA ASP A 85 10.86 29.54 -17.18
C ASP A 85 9.40 29.23 -17.56
N PHE A 86 9.13 27.97 -17.91
CA PHE A 86 7.76 27.48 -18.11
C PHE A 86 6.89 27.61 -16.86
N PHE A 87 7.50 27.62 -15.67
CA PHE A 87 6.79 27.67 -14.40
C PHE A 87 6.64 29.06 -13.81
N ARG A 88 7.23 30.09 -14.42
CA ARG A 88 7.16 31.45 -13.90
C ARG A 88 5.69 31.94 -13.78
N PRO A 89 5.37 32.75 -12.76
CA PRO A 89 4.02 33.30 -12.60
C PRO A 89 3.62 34.27 -13.71
N ASP A 90 4.59 34.99 -14.30
CA ASP A 90 4.36 35.98 -15.36
C ASP A 90 4.27 35.38 -16.78
N ASN A 91 4.59 34.09 -16.93
CA ASN A 91 4.47 33.37 -18.19
C ASN A 91 3.00 32.98 -18.47
N LYS A 92 2.24 33.88 -19.09
CA LYS A 92 0.80 33.72 -19.36
C LYS A 92 0.51 32.51 -20.25
N ASP A 93 1.30 32.28 -21.30
CA ASP A 93 1.10 31.17 -22.24
C ASP A 93 1.28 29.82 -21.53
N ALA A 94 2.35 29.68 -20.75
CA ALA A 94 2.58 28.46 -19.98
C ALA A 94 1.55 28.27 -18.85
N LEU A 95 1.05 29.36 -18.25
CA LEU A 95 -0.04 29.31 -17.28
C LEU A 95 -1.33 28.75 -17.90
N VAL A 96 -1.70 29.19 -19.11
CA VAL A 96 -2.86 28.67 -19.85
C VAL A 96 -2.71 27.17 -20.10
N ILE A 97 -1.54 26.72 -20.57
CA ILE A 97 -1.27 25.29 -20.81
C ILE A 97 -1.36 24.49 -19.51
N ARG A 98 -0.73 24.94 -18.42
CA ARG A 98 -0.77 24.26 -17.12
C ARG A 98 -2.19 24.19 -16.54
N ASN A 99 -2.98 25.26 -16.70
CA ASN A 99 -4.38 25.27 -16.28
C ASN A 99 -5.20 24.27 -17.09
N LYS A 100 -5.02 24.23 -18.41
CA LYS A 100 -5.71 23.26 -19.28
C LYS A 100 -5.38 21.81 -18.88
N CYS A 101 -4.10 21.49 -18.69
CA CYS A 101 -3.67 20.15 -18.26
C CYS A 101 -4.26 19.74 -16.90
N ALA A 102 -4.39 20.71 -15.98
CA ALA A 102 -4.98 20.45 -14.68
C ALA A 102 -6.49 20.19 -14.76
N ILE A 103 -7.19 20.93 -15.61
CA ILE A 103 -8.63 20.73 -15.88
C ILE A 103 -8.85 19.40 -16.57
N ASP A 104 -8.08 19.07 -17.61
CA ASP A 104 -8.19 17.80 -18.33
C ASP A 104 -7.99 16.60 -17.40
N ALA A 105 -6.98 16.66 -16.52
CA ALA A 105 -6.77 15.63 -15.51
C ALA A 105 -7.91 15.53 -14.48
N LEU A 106 -8.54 16.66 -14.13
CA LEU A 106 -9.65 16.70 -13.18
C LEU A 106 -10.94 16.14 -13.82
N ASP A 107 -11.18 16.44 -15.09
CA ASP A 107 -12.32 15.93 -15.85
C ASP A 107 -12.20 14.41 -16.11
N ASP A 108 -11.02 13.94 -16.54
CA ASP A 108 -10.74 12.50 -16.70
C ASP A 108 -10.92 11.74 -15.38
N MET A 109 -10.46 12.35 -14.28
CA MET A 109 -10.60 11.78 -12.94
C MET A 109 -12.08 11.65 -12.54
N CYS A 110 -12.86 12.71 -12.70
CA CYS A 110 -14.28 12.68 -12.34
C CYS A 110 -15.06 11.70 -13.23
N SER A 111 -14.70 11.61 -14.51
CA SER A 111 -15.30 10.65 -15.46
C SER A 111 -15.01 9.20 -15.05
N TRP A 112 -13.76 8.90 -14.67
CA TRP A 112 -13.38 7.57 -14.20
C TRP A 112 -14.13 7.13 -12.92
N LEU A 113 -14.42 8.07 -12.01
CA LEU A 113 -15.25 7.82 -10.83
C LEU A 113 -16.73 7.63 -11.19
N GLU A 114 -17.26 8.45 -12.10
CA GLU A 114 -18.67 8.40 -12.54
C GLU A 114 -19.00 7.11 -13.30
N GLU A 115 -18.05 6.58 -14.07
CA GLU A 115 -18.19 5.28 -14.78
C GLU A 115 -18.37 4.08 -13.83
N GLY A 116 -18.22 4.29 -12.52
CA GLY A 116 -18.47 3.28 -11.49
C GLY A 116 -17.38 2.23 -11.37
N THR A 117 -16.27 2.38 -12.09
CA THR A 117 -15.12 1.48 -11.98
C THR A 117 -14.21 1.89 -10.83
N GLY A 118 -14.07 3.18 -10.53
CA GLY A 118 -13.18 3.72 -9.49
C GLY A 118 -13.89 4.09 -8.19
N GLU A 119 -13.21 3.89 -7.06
CA GLU A 119 -13.72 4.27 -5.72
C GLU A 119 -13.00 5.49 -5.15
N VAL A 120 -11.67 5.56 -5.33
CA VAL A 120 -10.84 6.66 -4.83
C VAL A 120 -9.92 7.17 -5.93
N ALA A 121 -9.92 8.48 -6.18
CA ALA A 121 -8.95 9.10 -7.06
C ALA A 121 -7.94 9.94 -6.28
N VAL A 122 -6.66 9.87 -6.66
CA VAL A 122 -5.61 10.72 -6.10
C VAL A 122 -5.18 11.74 -7.15
N TYR A 123 -5.54 13.01 -6.94
CA TYR A 123 -5.20 14.13 -7.82
C TYR A 123 -3.83 14.71 -7.43
N ASP A 124 -2.77 14.27 -8.12
CA ASP A 124 -1.38 14.65 -7.83
C ASP A 124 -0.95 15.88 -8.64
N ALA A 125 -1.01 17.03 -7.99
CA ALA A 125 -0.53 18.32 -8.49
C ALA A 125 0.01 19.18 -7.33
N THR A 126 0.51 20.38 -7.64
CA THR A 126 0.98 21.31 -6.59
C THR A 126 -0.16 21.94 -5.81
N ASN A 127 -1.24 22.36 -6.48
CA ASN A 127 -2.44 22.95 -5.88
C ASN A 127 -2.12 24.02 -4.80
N THR A 128 -1.08 24.82 -5.05
CA THR A 128 -0.46 25.71 -4.08
C THR A 128 -1.24 27.01 -3.85
N THR A 129 -2.23 27.35 -4.67
CA THR A 129 -3.05 28.55 -4.52
C THR A 129 -4.44 28.21 -4.02
N PHE A 130 -5.06 29.13 -3.29
CA PHE A 130 -6.43 28.99 -2.83
C PHE A 130 -7.41 28.83 -4.00
N ASP A 131 -7.31 29.68 -5.02
CA ASP A 131 -8.22 29.65 -6.18
C ASP A 131 -8.22 28.30 -6.90
N ARG A 132 -7.05 27.63 -6.95
CA ARG A 132 -6.96 26.29 -7.53
C ARG A 132 -7.67 25.26 -6.67
N ARG A 133 -7.53 25.34 -5.34
CA ARG A 133 -8.18 24.41 -4.41
C ARG A 133 -9.70 24.64 -4.37
N GLN A 134 -10.14 25.90 -4.45
CA GLN A 134 -11.55 26.25 -4.59
C GLN A 134 -12.14 25.67 -5.87
N LEU A 135 -11.45 25.78 -7.02
CA LEU A 135 -11.88 25.14 -8.27
C LEU A 135 -12.06 23.62 -8.14
N ILE A 136 -11.11 22.94 -7.45
CA ILE A 136 -11.20 21.51 -7.19
C ILE A 136 -12.40 21.20 -6.28
N TYR A 137 -12.60 21.99 -5.22
CA TYR A 137 -13.75 21.84 -4.31
C TYR A 137 -15.09 22.02 -5.05
N ASP A 138 -15.21 23.08 -5.84
CA ASP A 138 -16.44 23.37 -6.60
C ASP A 138 -16.75 22.27 -7.62
N THR A 139 -15.71 21.70 -8.24
CA THR A 139 -15.89 20.60 -9.17
C THR A 139 -16.25 19.30 -8.44
N VAL A 140 -15.39 18.86 -7.52
CA VAL A 140 -15.51 17.55 -6.87
C VAL A 140 -16.72 17.49 -5.94
N VAL A 141 -16.90 18.50 -5.09
CA VAL A 141 -17.93 18.51 -4.05
C VAL A 141 -19.22 19.12 -4.57
N ASN A 142 -19.18 20.35 -5.10
CA ASN A 142 -20.42 21.07 -5.44
C ASN A 142 -21.07 20.55 -6.73
N LYS A 143 -20.28 20.19 -7.75
CA LYS A 143 -20.79 19.68 -9.03
C LYS A 143 -21.04 18.16 -9.01
N TYR A 144 -20.08 17.36 -8.54
CA TYR A 144 -20.20 15.88 -8.58
C TYR A 144 -20.72 15.26 -7.27
N GLY A 145 -20.73 15.97 -6.15
CA GLY A 145 -21.18 15.42 -4.86
C GLY A 145 -20.21 14.40 -4.24
N TYR A 146 -18.97 14.32 -4.74
CA TYR A 146 -17.94 13.44 -4.21
C TYR A 146 -17.34 13.96 -2.91
N LYS A 147 -16.68 13.08 -2.15
CA LYS A 147 -15.89 13.48 -0.98
C LYS A 147 -14.52 13.98 -1.41
N LEU A 148 -14.04 15.06 -0.81
CA LEU A 148 -12.73 15.64 -1.11
C LEU A 148 -11.89 15.72 0.16
N PHE A 149 -10.65 15.22 0.10
CA PHE A 149 -9.67 15.30 1.18
C PHE A 149 -8.34 15.83 0.65
N PHE A 150 -7.91 17.01 1.12
CA PHE A 150 -6.61 17.56 0.74
C PHE A 150 -5.50 16.98 1.61
N VAL A 151 -4.39 16.58 0.98
CA VAL A 151 -3.17 16.14 1.67
C VAL A 151 -2.03 17.08 1.31
N GLU A 152 -1.73 18.00 2.22
CA GLU A 152 -0.62 18.93 2.08
C GLU A 152 0.67 18.34 2.65
N SER A 153 1.70 18.25 1.81
CA SER A 153 3.06 17.95 2.27
C SER A 153 3.87 19.24 2.36
N PHE A 154 4.12 19.66 3.60
CA PHE A 154 4.93 20.82 3.94
C PHE A 154 6.31 20.36 4.44
N CYS A 155 7.38 20.82 3.80
CA CYS A 155 8.74 20.55 4.27
C CYS A 155 9.60 21.81 4.11
N ASN A 156 10.26 22.20 5.20
CA ASN A 156 11.25 23.25 5.24
C ASN A 156 12.64 22.76 5.67
N ASP A 157 12.80 21.48 6.03
CA ASP A 157 14.09 20.85 6.29
C ASP A 157 14.95 20.78 5.01
N PRO A 158 16.11 21.48 4.96
CA PRO A 158 16.99 21.48 3.79
C PRO A 158 17.51 20.09 3.40
N ASN A 159 17.78 19.21 4.37
CA ASN A 159 18.32 17.87 4.10
C ASN A 159 17.28 16.99 3.40
N ILE A 160 16.04 17.05 3.85
CA ILE A 160 14.92 16.31 3.22
C ILE A 160 14.66 16.84 1.82
N ILE A 161 14.69 18.17 1.65
CA ILE A 161 14.50 18.82 0.35
C ILE A 161 15.62 18.38 -0.61
N ASP A 162 16.88 18.45 -0.20
CA ASP A 162 18.02 18.05 -1.01
C ASP A 162 17.97 16.57 -1.39
N ALA A 163 17.62 15.69 -0.45
CA ALA A 163 17.44 14.27 -0.71
C ALA A 163 16.32 14.02 -1.76
N ASN A 164 15.14 14.62 -1.55
CA ASN A 164 14.02 14.53 -2.49
C ASN A 164 14.37 15.06 -3.88
N ILE A 165 15.09 16.18 -3.93
CA ILE A 165 15.53 16.78 -5.19
C ILE A 165 16.46 15.82 -5.93
N ARG A 166 17.45 15.21 -5.23
CA ARG A 166 18.36 14.22 -5.83
C ARG A 166 17.61 13.01 -6.36
N GLU A 167 16.66 12.48 -5.59
CA GLU A 167 15.88 11.30 -5.98
C GLU A 167 14.94 11.58 -7.18
N VAL A 168 14.20 12.69 -7.14
CA VAL A 168 13.31 13.10 -8.25
C VAL A 168 14.10 13.31 -9.54
N LYS A 169 15.31 13.87 -9.47
CA LYS A 169 16.16 14.09 -10.65
C LYS A 169 16.57 12.81 -11.35
N VAL A 170 17.05 11.82 -10.60
CA VAL A 170 17.58 10.57 -11.16
C VAL A 170 16.51 9.83 -11.99
N HIS A 171 15.23 10.03 -11.65
CA HIS A 171 14.13 9.29 -12.25
C HIS A 171 13.15 10.15 -13.06
N SER A 172 13.26 11.48 -13.04
CA SER A 172 12.32 12.36 -13.73
C SER A 172 12.56 12.38 -15.24
N PRO A 173 11.52 12.15 -16.07
CA PRO A 173 11.61 12.33 -17.52
C PRO A 173 11.96 13.77 -17.93
N ASP A 174 11.69 14.75 -17.06
CA ASP A 174 11.91 16.18 -17.33
C ASP A 174 13.42 16.54 -17.43
N TYR A 175 14.34 15.68 -16.96
CA TYR A 175 15.78 15.99 -16.84
C TYR A 175 16.72 14.93 -17.47
N ARG A 176 16.22 14.05 -18.34
CA ARG A 176 17.00 12.90 -18.86
C ARG A 176 18.34 13.27 -19.52
N ASP A 177 18.38 14.39 -20.22
CA ASP A 177 19.54 14.82 -21.02
C ASP A 177 20.26 16.04 -20.41
N VAL A 178 19.99 16.36 -19.14
CA VAL A 178 20.53 17.53 -18.44
C VAL A 178 21.57 17.08 -17.42
N SER A 179 22.66 17.84 -17.26
CA SER A 179 23.66 17.55 -16.24
C SER A 179 23.05 17.60 -14.82
N ASN A 180 23.60 16.84 -13.87
CA ASN A 180 23.10 16.81 -12.49
C ASN A 180 23.10 18.20 -11.82
N GLU A 181 24.10 19.03 -12.14
CA GLU A 181 24.24 20.39 -11.60
C GLU A 181 23.22 21.34 -12.23
N ASP A 182 23.04 21.31 -13.55
CA ASP A 182 22.08 22.18 -14.24
C ASP A 182 20.64 21.81 -13.87
N ALA A 183 20.34 20.51 -13.76
CA ALA A 183 19.05 20.03 -13.27
C ALA A 183 18.77 20.46 -11.83
N LEU A 184 19.80 20.56 -10.96
CA LEU A 184 19.65 21.13 -9.62
C LEU A 184 19.25 22.59 -9.67
N LYS A 185 20.02 23.39 -10.40
CA LYS A 185 19.78 24.82 -10.54
C LYS A 185 18.40 25.10 -11.09
N ASP A 186 18.01 24.40 -12.15
CA ASP A 186 16.70 24.52 -12.78
C ASP A 186 15.58 24.18 -11.78
N PHE A 187 15.70 23.06 -11.07
CA PHE A 187 14.67 22.61 -10.15
C PHE A 187 14.53 23.54 -8.94
N VAL A 188 15.63 24.09 -8.42
CA VAL A 188 15.59 25.08 -7.32
C VAL A 188 14.86 26.33 -7.78
N GLN A 189 15.18 26.88 -8.95
CA GLN A 189 14.47 28.05 -9.50
C GLN A 189 12.99 27.75 -9.77
N ARG A 190 12.67 26.54 -10.22
CA ARG A 190 11.28 26.08 -10.32
C ARG A 190 10.57 26.13 -8.97
N ILE A 191 11.19 25.70 -7.87
CA ILE A 191 10.60 25.79 -6.52
C ILE A 191 10.36 27.26 -6.15
N GLU A 192 11.32 28.16 -6.39
CA GLU A 192 11.20 29.59 -6.12
C GLU A 192 9.98 30.21 -6.83
N HIS A 193 9.74 29.86 -8.09
CA HIS A 193 8.55 30.33 -8.84
C HIS A 193 7.23 29.93 -8.17
N TYR A 194 7.16 28.73 -7.60
CA TYR A 194 5.96 28.29 -6.86
C TYR A 194 5.86 28.92 -5.47
N GLN A 195 6.99 29.20 -4.80
CA GLN A 195 7.01 29.83 -3.48
C GLN A 195 6.40 31.23 -3.51
N LEU A 196 6.59 31.98 -4.59
CA LEU A 196 6.04 33.35 -4.75
C LEU A 196 4.51 33.40 -4.69
N ALA A 197 3.82 32.31 -5.02
CA ALA A 197 2.37 32.22 -5.06
C ALA A 197 1.81 31.14 -4.11
N TYR A 198 2.62 30.60 -3.20
CA TYR A 198 2.20 29.51 -2.34
C TYR A 198 1.39 30.03 -1.15
N GLU A 199 0.14 29.60 -1.09
CA GLU A 199 -0.81 29.81 0.00
C GLU A 199 -1.05 28.45 0.68
N PRO A 200 -0.41 28.16 1.82
CA PRO A 200 -0.64 26.90 2.55
C PRO A 200 -2.11 26.70 2.92
N LEU A 201 -2.52 25.46 3.20
CA LEU A 201 -3.89 25.21 3.70
C LEU A 201 -4.09 25.93 5.04
N ASP A 202 -5.22 26.61 5.19
CA ASP A 202 -5.54 27.41 6.37
C ASP A 202 -6.92 27.06 6.94
N GLU A 203 -6.99 26.79 8.25
CA GLU A 203 -8.21 26.30 8.90
C GLU A 203 -9.34 27.34 8.94
N ASP A 204 -9.02 28.63 8.94
CA ASP A 204 -10.02 29.70 8.99
C ASP A 204 -10.51 30.05 7.58
N ARG A 205 -9.58 30.22 6.62
CA ARG A 205 -9.91 30.53 5.23
C ARG A 205 -10.59 29.37 4.51
N GLU A 206 -10.17 28.14 4.81
CA GLU A 206 -10.65 26.90 4.16
C GLU A 206 -11.43 26.02 5.14
N LYS A 207 -12.19 26.66 6.05
CA LYS A 207 -12.97 26.04 7.12
C LYS A 207 -13.92 24.92 6.71
N ASP A 208 -14.31 24.88 5.44
CA ASP A 208 -15.24 23.88 4.88
C ASP A 208 -14.52 22.73 4.17
N PHE A 209 -13.19 22.79 4.05
CA PHE A 209 -12.38 21.74 3.41
C PHE A 209 -12.02 20.64 4.40
N SER A 210 -11.97 19.38 3.94
CA SER A 210 -11.40 18.27 4.72
C SER A 210 -9.92 18.11 4.39
N PHE A 211 -9.11 18.21 5.44
CA PHE A 211 -7.68 18.44 5.50
C PHE A 211 -6.74 17.44 6.17
N MET A 212 -5.56 17.15 5.63
CA MET A 212 -4.38 16.95 6.48
C MET A 212 -3.14 17.69 6.00
N LYS A 213 -2.32 18.13 6.94
CA LYS A 213 -1.01 18.74 6.71
C LYS A 213 0.07 17.90 7.36
N ILE A 214 1.03 17.44 6.58
CA ILE A 214 2.18 16.66 7.02
C ILE A 214 3.40 17.57 6.98
N TYR A 215 4.00 17.83 8.14
CA TYR A 215 5.18 18.67 8.28
C TYR A 215 6.44 17.81 8.38
N ASN A 216 7.48 18.18 7.64
CA ASN A 216 8.84 17.63 7.72
C ASN A 216 8.86 16.09 7.77
N ALA A 217 8.23 15.45 6.79
CA ALA A 217 8.15 13.99 6.66
C ALA A 217 7.54 13.28 7.89
N GLY A 218 6.59 13.92 8.58
CA GLY A 218 5.81 13.30 9.65
C GLY A 218 6.12 13.80 11.05
N GLU A 219 7.04 14.78 11.20
CA GLU A 219 7.36 15.40 12.49
C GLU A 219 6.12 15.96 13.20
N LYS A 220 5.20 16.56 12.43
CA LYS A 220 3.91 17.05 12.91
C LYS A 220 2.84 16.78 11.87
N VAL A 221 1.66 16.38 12.33
CA VAL A 221 0.48 16.21 11.49
C VAL A 221 -0.67 17.04 12.05
N VAL A 222 -1.36 17.78 11.19
CA VAL A 222 -2.62 18.47 11.50
C VAL A 222 -3.71 17.83 10.66
N VAL A 223 -4.85 17.49 11.26
CA VAL A 223 -6.02 16.92 10.57
C VAL A 223 -7.21 17.80 10.85
N HIS A 224 -7.86 18.29 9.79
CA HIS A 224 -9.00 19.20 9.89
C HIS A 224 -10.22 18.56 9.22
N ARG A 225 -11.31 18.39 9.98
CA ARG A 225 -12.63 17.93 9.50
C ARG A 225 -12.63 16.68 8.60
N HIS A 226 -11.77 15.69 8.88
CA HIS A 226 -11.84 14.42 8.15
C HIS A 226 -13.22 13.76 8.34
N GLU A 227 -13.73 13.16 7.27
CA GLU A 227 -15.06 12.56 7.22
C GLU A 227 -14.99 11.08 6.79
N GLY A 228 -15.65 10.23 7.57
CA GLY A 228 -15.85 8.83 7.21
C GLY A 228 -14.60 7.95 7.33
N HIS A 229 -14.80 6.69 6.96
CA HIS A 229 -13.82 5.62 7.16
C HIS A 229 -12.58 5.77 6.25
N ILE A 230 -12.76 6.18 4.99
CA ILE A 230 -11.67 6.27 4.02
C ILE A 230 -10.68 7.35 4.42
N GLN A 231 -11.14 8.57 4.73
CA GLN A 231 -10.25 9.64 5.15
C GLN A 231 -9.53 9.30 6.47
N SER A 232 -10.23 8.65 7.42
CA SER A 232 -9.61 8.14 8.66
C SER A 232 -8.47 7.16 8.38
N ARG A 233 -8.64 6.25 7.42
CA ARG A 233 -7.58 5.30 7.02
C ARG A 233 -6.45 5.97 6.26
N VAL A 234 -6.73 6.96 5.43
CA VAL A 234 -5.70 7.79 4.78
C VAL A 234 -4.84 8.47 5.85
N VAL A 235 -5.47 9.13 6.83
CA VAL A 235 -4.77 9.77 7.95
C VAL A 235 -3.91 8.74 8.70
N TYR A 236 -4.51 7.62 9.11
CA TYR A 236 -3.80 6.56 9.84
C TYR A 236 -2.58 6.03 9.07
N TYR A 237 -2.75 5.73 7.78
CA TYR A 237 -1.66 5.25 6.95
C TYR A 237 -0.54 6.30 6.83
N LEU A 238 -0.89 7.54 6.51
CA LEU A 238 0.07 8.61 6.28
C LEU A 238 0.82 9.04 7.55
N MET A 239 0.24 8.81 8.73
CA MET A 239 0.94 8.99 10.01
C MET A 239 1.99 7.90 10.30
N ASN A 240 1.91 6.74 9.64
CA ASN A 240 2.79 5.60 9.88
C ASN A 240 3.88 5.41 8.81
N ILE A 241 3.82 6.11 7.67
CA ILE A 241 4.87 6.04 6.65
C ILE A 241 6.03 6.97 6.99
N HIS A 242 7.24 6.58 6.58
CA HIS A 242 8.42 7.45 6.62
C HIS A 242 9.33 7.24 5.40
N ILE A 243 10.14 8.26 5.11
CA ILE A 243 11.06 8.32 3.97
C ILE A 243 12.50 7.87 4.30
N ILE A 244 12.75 7.43 5.53
CA ILE A 244 14.08 6.97 5.96
C ILE A 244 14.45 5.72 5.14
N PRO A 245 15.60 5.71 4.44
CA PRO A 245 16.09 4.54 3.72
C PRO A 245 16.25 3.35 4.67
N ARG A 246 15.77 2.18 4.24
CA ARG A 246 15.75 0.96 5.05
C ARG A 246 15.71 -0.28 4.17
N SER A 247 15.97 -1.43 4.77
CA SER A 247 15.82 -2.72 4.12
C SER A 247 14.84 -3.63 4.88
N ILE A 248 13.92 -4.23 4.14
CA ILE A 248 13.01 -5.26 4.65
C ILE A 248 13.46 -6.59 4.06
N TYR A 249 13.71 -7.56 4.90
CA TYR A 249 14.10 -8.91 4.51
C TYR A 249 12.92 -9.83 4.71
N LEU A 250 12.56 -10.59 3.70
CA LEU A 250 11.50 -11.58 3.75
C LEU A 250 12.09 -12.95 3.46
N THR A 251 11.76 -13.94 4.26
CA THR A 251 12.08 -15.32 3.95
C THR A 251 11.06 -16.27 4.56
N ARG A 252 10.86 -17.42 3.91
CA ARG A 252 10.07 -18.49 4.52
C ARG A 252 10.84 -19.07 5.69
N HIS A 253 10.15 -19.80 6.56
CA HIS A 253 10.83 -20.78 7.39
C HIS A 253 11.71 -21.72 6.54
N GLY A 254 12.72 -22.33 7.17
CA GLY A 254 13.44 -23.46 6.57
C GLY A 254 12.48 -24.59 6.19
N GLU A 255 12.92 -25.48 5.32
CA GLU A 255 12.14 -26.65 4.92
C GLU A 255 11.63 -27.41 6.16
N SER A 256 10.32 -27.70 6.20
CA SER A 256 9.68 -28.45 7.28
C SER A 256 9.43 -29.91 6.90
N VAL A 257 9.14 -30.74 7.89
CA VAL A 257 8.72 -32.14 7.66
C VAL A 257 7.49 -32.22 6.75
N TYR A 258 6.53 -31.29 6.89
CA TYR A 258 5.35 -31.27 6.04
C TYR A 258 5.65 -30.83 4.59
N ASN A 259 6.66 -29.98 4.38
CA ASN A 259 7.11 -29.70 3.02
C ASN A 259 7.62 -30.97 2.33
N LEU A 260 8.43 -31.78 3.01
CA LEU A 260 8.92 -33.06 2.49
C LEU A 260 7.78 -34.04 2.15
N LEU A 261 6.72 -34.03 2.95
CA LEU A 261 5.55 -34.89 2.76
C LEU A 261 4.52 -34.30 1.78
N GLY A 262 4.73 -33.08 1.26
CA GLY A 262 3.78 -32.39 0.39
C GLY A 262 2.46 -32.00 1.09
N ARG A 263 2.45 -31.90 2.42
CA ARG A 263 1.28 -31.54 3.24
C ARG A 263 1.19 -30.02 3.45
N ILE A 264 0.00 -29.46 3.37
CA ILE A 264 -0.26 -28.03 3.61
C ILE A 264 -0.65 -27.77 5.08
N GLY A 265 -0.48 -26.52 5.55
CA GLY A 265 -0.90 -26.13 6.90
C GLY A 265 -0.06 -26.75 8.01
N GLY A 266 -0.70 -27.03 9.15
CA GLY A 266 -0.15 -27.67 10.33
C GLY A 266 0.92 -26.86 11.07
N ASP A 267 1.54 -27.50 12.05
CA ASP A 267 2.60 -26.92 12.91
C ASP A 267 3.85 -27.81 12.98
N ALA A 268 4.22 -28.42 11.85
CA ALA A 268 5.38 -29.29 11.76
C ALA A 268 6.70 -28.56 12.02
N GLU A 269 7.66 -29.28 12.60
CA GLU A 269 9.04 -28.83 12.83
C GLU A 269 9.86 -28.76 11.52
N LEU A 270 11.03 -28.13 11.60
CA LEU A 270 12.03 -28.12 10.53
C LEU A 270 12.56 -29.52 10.21
N SER A 271 12.83 -29.77 8.92
CA SER A 271 13.63 -30.90 8.47
C SER A 271 15.12 -30.69 8.80
N GLU A 272 15.95 -31.69 8.56
CA GLU A 272 17.42 -31.55 8.68
C GLU A 272 17.95 -30.39 7.83
N ARG A 273 17.50 -30.28 6.56
CA ARG A 273 17.87 -29.18 5.66
C ARG A 273 17.29 -27.84 6.11
N GLY A 274 16.11 -27.84 6.75
CA GLY A 274 15.56 -26.64 7.38
C GLY A 274 16.43 -26.11 8.51
N TRP A 275 17.00 -27.00 9.33
CA TRP A 275 17.96 -26.62 10.38
C TRP A 275 19.29 -26.12 9.81
N GLU A 276 19.78 -26.71 8.71
CA GLU A 276 20.94 -26.18 7.99
C GLU A 276 20.66 -24.75 7.49
N TYR A 277 19.47 -24.51 6.93
CA TYR A 277 19.06 -23.20 6.48
C TYR A 277 18.97 -22.18 7.62
N SER A 278 18.38 -22.56 8.76
CA SER A 278 18.33 -21.72 9.97
C SER A 278 19.70 -21.18 10.37
N LYS A 279 20.72 -22.07 10.40
CA LYS A 279 22.11 -21.70 10.71
C LYS A 279 22.72 -20.79 9.64
N ALA A 280 22.49 -21.08 8.37
CA ALA A 280 23.00 -20.27 7.26
C ALA A 280 22.37 -18.88 7.19
N LEU A 281 21.06 -18.78 7.45
CA LEU A 281 20.34 -17.50 7.56
C LEU A 281 20.91 -16.65 8.70
N ALA A 282 21.11 -17.23 9.88
CA ALA A 282 21.68 -16.50 11.02
C ALA A 282 23.09 -15.99 10.74
N LYS A 283 23.92 -16.81 10.08
CA LYS A 283 25.25 -16.39 9.62
C LYS A 283 25.16 -15.21 8.65
N TYR A 284 24.35 -15.34 7.60
CA TYR A 284 24.15 -14.28 6.59
C TYR A 284 23.71 -12.97 7.25
N ILE A 285 22.67 -13.00 8.08
CA ILE A 285 22.13 -11.81 8.75
C ILE A 285 23.19 -11.15 9.66
N SER A 286 23.98 -11.94 10.38
CA SER A 286 25.08 -11.42 11.20
C SER A 286 26.16 -10.73 10.35
N GLU A 287 26.49 -11.27 9.18
CA GLU A 287 27.50 -10.71 8.28
C GLU A 287 27.06 -9.39 7.63
N GLN A 288 25.75 -9.18 7.48
CA GLN A 288 25.20 -7.91 6.95
C GLN A 288 25.36 -6.72 7.90
N ASN A 289 25.64 -6.94 9.20
CA ASN A 289 25.79 -5.89 10.21
C ASN A 289 24.64 -4.86 10.22
N ILE A 290 23.40 -5.35 10.13
CA ILE A 290 22.21 -4.50 9.95
C ILE A 290 21.90 -3.75 11.26
N PRO A 291 21.92 -2.41 11.26
CA PRO A 291 21.65 -1.64 12.48
C PRO A 291 20.18 -1.74 12.87
N ARG A 292 19.94 -1.91 14.18
CA ARG A 292 18.60 -1.92 14.79
C ARG A 292 17.63 -2.94 14.14
N LEU A 293 18.16 -4.06 13.63
CA LEU A 293 17.35 -5.13 13.06
C LEU A 293 16.31 -5.64 14.06
N ARG A 294 15.07 -5.77 13.62
CA ARG A 294 14.01 -6.53 14.30
C ARG A 294 13.69 -7.80 13.53
N VAL A 295 13.36 -8.87 14.23
CA VAL A 295 12.98 -10.15 13.63
C VAL A 295 11.54 -10.47 13.99
N TRP A 296 10.71 -10.71 12.99
CA TRP A 296 9.33 -11.09 13.17
C TRP A 296 9.09 -12.50 12.67
N THR A 297 8.37 -13.28 13.45
CA THR A 297 7.97 -14.64 13.10
C THR A 297 6.47 -14.80 13.22
N SER A 298 5.95 -15.86 12.62
CA SER A 298 4.63 -16.36 13.01
C SER A 298 4.66 -16.99 14.41
N GLN A 299 3.53 -17.53 14.87
CA GLN A 299 3.48 -18.34 16.10
C GLN A 299 3.78 -19.83 15.84
N LEU A 300 3.92 -20.25 14.58
CA LEU A 300 4.18 -21.64 14.21
C LEU A 300 5.65 -22.01 14.42
N GLN A 301 5.89 -23.23 14.89
CA GLN A 301 7.18 -23.71 15.38
C GLN A 301 8.30 -23.53 14.35
N ARG A 302 8.03 -23.85 13.08
CA ARG A 302 9.01 -23.75 11.99
C ARG A 302 9.59 -22.35 11.79
N THR A 303 8.83 -21.27 11.99
CA THR A 303 9.39 -19.90 11.85
C THR A 303 10.22 -19.51 13.07
N ALA A 304 9.81 -19.95 14.26
CA ALA A 304 10.58 -19.77 15.49
C ALA A 304 11.91 -20.53 15.45
N GLN A 305 11.91 -21.79 15.03
CA GLN A 305 13.13 -22.62 14.87
C GLN A 305 14.08 -22.03 13.82
N THR A 306 13.54 -21.42 12.75
CA THR A 306 14.35 -20.81 11.68
C THR A 306 15.09 -19.55 12.14
N SER A 307 14.53 -18.82 13.10
CA SER A 307 15.09 -17.55 13.59
C SER A 307 15.87 -17.68 14.89
N GLU A 308 15.88 -18.87 15.52
CA GLU A 308 16.44 -19.10 16.85
C GLU A 308 17.90 -18.63 17.00
N ALA A 309 18.73 -18.85 15.99
CA ALA A 309 20.14 -18.48 16.02
C ALA A 309 20.42 -16.98 15.72
N ILE A 310 19.39 -16.19 15.38
CA ILE A 310 19.53 -14.78 15.02
C ILE A 310 19.54 -13.90 16.29
N LYS A 311 20.66 -13.19 16.50
CA LYS A 311 20.86 -12.30 17.65
C LYS A 311 20.27 -10.90 17.41
N ALA A 312 18.94 -10.80 17.45
CA ALA A 312 18.20 -9.54 17.36
C ALA A 312 16.90 -9.65 18.17
N PRO A 313 16.27 -8.52 18.58
CA PRO A 313 14.95 -8.55 19.20
C PRO A 313 13.93 -9.29 18.31
N GLN A 314 13.28 -10.30 18.86
CA GLN A 314 12.34 -11.15 18.15
C GLN A 314 10.90 -10.94 18.65
N GLU A 315 9.95 -10.84 17.73
CA GLU A 315 8.52 -10.66 18.03
C GLU A 315 7.69 -11.71 17.28
N ARG A 316 6.74 -12.35 17.98
CA ARG A 316 5.86 -13.36 17.39
C ARG A 316 4.49 -12.76 17.08
N TRP A 317 4.11 -12.80 15.81
CA TRP A 317 2.86 -12.22 15.33
C TRP A 317 1.92 -13.34 14.89
N LYS A 318 0.77 -13.50 15.56
CA LYS A 318 -0.28 -14.44 15.11
C LYS A 318 -0.77 -14.11 13.70
N ALA A 319 -0.79 -12.83 13.35
CA ALA A 319 -1.14 -12.34 12.02
C ALA A 319 -0.17 -12.83 10.92
N LEU A 320 1.02 -13.32 11.27
CA LEU A 320 1.98 -13.92 10.34
C LEU A 320 1.84 -15.44 10.19
N ASN A 321 0.88 -16.10 10.87
CA ASN A 321 0.62 -17.54 10.65
C ASN A 321 0.24 -17.78 9.19
N GLU A 322 0.56 -18.98 8.68
CA GLU A 322 0.18 -19.38 7.32
C GLU A 322 -1.34 -19.28 7.11
N ILE A 323 -1.77 -19.21 5.85
CA ILE A 323 -3.19 -19.31 5.49
C ILE A 323 -3.82 -20.57 6.11
N ASP A 324 -4.95 -20.41 6.78
CA ASP A 324 -5.70 -21.51 7.37
C ASP A 324 -6.44 -22.29 6.27
N ALA A 325 -6.05 -23.54 6.04
CA ALA A 325 -6.68 -24.42 5.05
C ALA A 325 -7.95 -25.12 5.58
N GLY A 326 -8.39 -24.82 6.81
CA GLY A 326 -9.62 -25.33 7.41
C GLY A 326 -9.69 -26.85 7.41
N ILE A 327 -10.71 -27.42 6.77
CA ILE A 327 -10.87 -28.88 6.68
C ILE A 327 -9.79 -29.60 5.83
N CYS A 328 -8.95 -28.84 5.12
CA CYS A 328 -7.87 -29.31 4.27
C CYS A 328 -6.49 -29.18 4.94
N GLU A 329 -6.42 -28.75 6.20
CA GLU A 329 -5.19 -28.75 7.00
C GLU A 329 -4.54 -30.14 7.04
N GLU A 330 -3.21 -30.16 7.00
CA GLU A 330 -2.35 -31.35 7.03
C GLU A 330 -2.53 -32.30 5.84
N MET A 331 -3.33 -31.99 4.83
CA MET A 331 -3.51 -32.82 3.63
C MET A 331 -2.48 -32.52 2.54
N THR A 332 -2.21 -33.49 1.67
CA THR A 332 -1.58 -33.21 0.38
C THR A 332 -2.60 -32.68 -0.63
N TYR A 333 -2.13 -32.01 -1.68
CA TYR A 333 -3.03 -31.55 -2.75
C TYR A 333 -3.74 -32.71 -3.46
N GLU A 334 -3.09 -33.86 -3.60
CA GLU A 334 -3.68 -35.06 -4.19
C GLU A 334 -4.78 -35.65 -3.29
N GLU A 335 -4.59 -35.62 -1.96
CA GLU A 335 -5.62 -35.98 -0.98
C GLU A 335 -6.82 -35.01 -1.07
N ILE A 336 -6.59 -33.70 -1.19
CA ILE A 336 -7.64 -32.68 -1.34
C ILE A 336 -8.42 -32.91 -2.64
N GLN A 337 -7.72 -33.10 -3.77
CA GLN A 337 -8.37 -33.34 -5.07
C GLN A 337 -9.24 -34.60 -5.04
N THR A 338 -8.80 -35.65 -4.34
CA THR A 338 -9.55 -36.91 -4.23
C THR A 338 -10.76 -36.77 -3.29
N LYS A 339 -10.59 -36.10 -2.15
CA LYS A 339 -11.62 -36.01 -1.10
C LYS A 339 -12.63 -34.89 -1.33
N TYR A 340 -12.18 -33.78 -1.89
CA TYR A 340 -12.96 -32.56 -2.14
C TYR A 340 -12.69 -32.03 -3.57
N PRO A 341 -13.06 -32.77 -4.63
CA PRO A 341 -12.77 -32.40 -6.02
C PRO A 341 -13.39 -31.05 -6.42
N ASP A 342 -14.60 -30.76 -5.95
CA ASP A 342 -15.29 -29.49 -6.25
C ASP A 342 -14.55 -28.30 -5.61
N GLU A 343 -14.11 -28.44 -4.36
CA GLU A 343 -13.33 -27.42 -3.65
C GLU A 343 -11.99 -27.16 -4.34
N PHE A 344 -11.31 -28.23 -4.78
CA PHE A 344 -10.07 -28.11 -5.54
C PHE A 344 -10.27 -27.32 -6.84
N ALA A 345 -11.34 -27.63 -7.60
CA ALA A 345 -11.65 -26.92 -8.85
C ALA A 345 -12.07 -25.45 -8.62
N LEU A 346 -12.84 -25.16 -7.57
CA LEU A 346 -13.24 -23.79 -7.22
C LEU A 346 -12.03 -22.94 -6.84
N ARG A 347 -11.07 -23.52 -6.11
CA ARG A 347 -9.83 -22.83 -5.77
C ARG A 347 -8.98 -22.49 -6.98
N ASP A 348 -8.90 -23.39 -7.96
CA ASP A 348 -8.12 -23.14 -9.19
C ASP A 348 -8.77 -22.07 -10.07
N GLN A 349 -10.10 -21.97 -10.06
CA GLN A 349 -10.84 -20.94 -10.82
C GLN A 349 -10.68 -19.53 -10.27
N ASP A 350 -10.71 -19.36 -8.94
CA ASP A 350 -10.58 -18.06 -8.29
C ASP A 350 -9.78 -18.15 -6.98
N LYS A 351 -8.47 -18.34 -7.13
CA LYS A 351 -7.55 -18.60 -6.02
C LYS A 351 -7.47 -17.46 -5.01
N PHE A 352 -7.78 -16.23 -5.41
CA PHE A 352 -7.72 -15.07 -4.51
C PHE A 352 -8.94 -15.03 -3.59
N HIS A 353 -10.15 -15.17 -4.15
CA HIS A 353 -11.40 -15.09 -3.39
C HIS A 353 -11.84 -16.42 -2.78
N TYR A 354 -11.36 -17.56 -3.30
CA TYR A 354 -11.66 -18.88 -2.74
C TYR A 354 -11.27 -18.95 -1.27
N ARG A 355 -12.25 -19.23 -0.41
CA ARG A 355 -12.08 -19.45 1.02
C ARG A 355 -12.20 -20.94 1.29
N TYR A 356 -11.16 -21.54 1.86
CA TYR A 356 -11.25 -22.93 2.32
C TYR A 356 -12.44 -23.12 3.30
N PRO A 357 -13.18 -24.24 3.25
CA PRO A 357 -14.24 -24.47 4.22
C PRO A 357 -13.69 -24.47 5.65
N LYS A 358 -14.21 -23.56 6.48
CA LYS A 358 -13.74 -23.28 7.85
C LYS A 358 -12.28 -22.77 7.92
N GLY A 359 -11.75 -22.25 6.83
CA GLY A 359 -10.42 -21.64 6.74
C GLY A 359 -10.50 -20.21 6.18
N GLU A 360 -9.43 -19.82 5.51
CA GLU A 360 -9.22 -18.47 4.97
C GLU A 360 -9.13 -18.46 3.43
N SER A 361 -9.38 -17.30 2.83
CA SER A 361 -8.94 -16.95 1.47
C SER A 361 -7.68 -16.07 1.50
N TYR A 362 -7.09 -15.78 0.33
CA TYR A 362 -6.04 -14.74 0.24
C TYR A 362 -6.59 -13.36 0.59
N GLU A 363 -7.86 -13.09 0.31
CA GLU A 363 -8.54 -11.85 0.71
C GLU A 363 -8.63 -11.71 2.24
N ASP A 364 -8.97 -12.80 2.95
CA ASP A 364 -8.95 -12.81 4.43
C ASP A 364 -7.53 -12.58 4.96
N LEU A 365 -6.54 -13.18 4.31
CA LEU A 365 -5.14 -13.04 4.66
C LEU A 365 -4.64 -11.60 4.50
N VAL A 366 -5.03 -10.90 3.42
CA VAL A 366 -4.77 -9.47 3.23
C VAL A 366 -5.35 -8.65 4.39
N ALA A 367 -6.62 -8.88 4.75
CA ALA A 367 -7.25 -8.17 5.86
C ALA A 367 -6.57 -8.46 7.22
N ARG A 368 -6.05 -9.69 7.41
CA ARG A 368 -5.30 -10.09 8.60
C ARG A 368 -3.89 -9.47 8.64
N LEU A 369 -3.27 -9.26 7.48
CA LEU A 369 -1.91 -8.72 7.37
C LEU A 369 -1.84 -7.20 7.34
N GLU A 370 -2.96 -6.49 7.25
CA GLU A 370 -2.97 -5.02 7.28
C GLU A 370 -2.18 -4.42 8.46
N PRO A 371 -2.34 -4.87 9.73
CA PRO A 371 -1.53 -4.35 10.84
C PRO A 371 -0.03 -4.62 10.69
N VAL A 372 0.35 -5.73 10.04
CA VAL A 372 1.76 -6.06 9.75
C VAL A 372 2.33 -5.07 8.73
N ILE A 373 1.57 -4.75 7.67
CA ILE A 373 1.98 -3.75 6.67
C ILE A 373 2.16 -2.37 7.31
N MET A 374 1.23 -1.96 8.19
CA MET A 374 1.36 -0.68 8.90
C MET A 374 2.63 -0.61 9.74
N GLU A 375 2.97 -1.70 10.44
CA GLU A 375 4.18 -1.73 11.24
C GLU A 375 5.45 -1.81 10.37
N LEU A 376 5.43 -2.52 9.24
CA LEU A 376 6.56 -2.50 8.27
C LEU A 376 6.76 -1.12 7.64
N GLU A 377 5.68 -0.36 7.46
CA GLU A 377 5.75 1.02 6.98
C GLU A 377 6.35 1.98 8.01
N ARG A 378 6.20 1.66 9.30
CA ARG A 378 6.68 2.45 10.46
C ARG A 378 8.11 2.11 10.89
N GLN A 379 8.52 0.86 10.73
CA GLN A 379 9.81 0.36 11.18
C GLN A 379 10.93 0.60 10.18
N GLU A 380 12.18 0.58 10.67
CA GLU A 380 13.38 0.60 9.83
C GLU A 380 13.70 -0.80 9.30
N ASN A 381 14.76 -1.44 9.80
CA ASN A 381 15.22 -2.73 9.28
C ASN A 381 14.49 -3.88 9.96
N VAL A 382 13.78 -4.67 9.16
CA VAL A 382 12.98 -5.81 9.66
C VAL A 382 13.29 -7.06 8.84
N LEU A 383 13.50 -8.18 9.51
CA LEU A 383 13.47 -9.52 8.91
C LEU A 383 12.16 -10.19 9.29
N VAL A 384 11.37 -10.60 8.30
CA VAL A 384 10.16 -11.39 8.48
C VAL A 384 10.43 -12.83 8.06
N VAL A 385 10.35 -13.75 9.02
CA VAL A 385 10.36 -15.21 8.79
C VAL A 385 8.92 -15.70 8.76
N GLY A 386 8.38 -15.88 7.55
CA GLY A 386 6.97 -16.16 7.31
C GLY A 386 6.72 -17.47 6.58
N HIS A 387 5.62 -17.50 5.82
CA HIS A 387 5.15 -18.66 5.07
C HIS A 387 4.81 -18.30 3.63
N GLN A 388 4.46 -19.29 2.81
CA GLN A 388 4.32 -19.06 1.37
C GLN A 388 3.18 -18.09 1.05
N ALA A 389 1.96 -18.32 1.55
CA ALA A 389 0.83 -17.43 1.22
C ALA A 389 1.00 -16.05 1.88
N VAL A 390 1.48 -16.02 3.12
CA VAL A 390 1.78 -14.77 3.86
C VAL A 390 2.75 -13.88 3.09
N LEU A 391 3.89 -14.44 2.67
CA LEU A 391 4.93 -13.64 1.99
C LEU A 391 4.49 -13.22 0.58
N ARG A 392 3.64 -13.99 -0.09
CA ARG A 392 2.99 -13.55 -1.34
C ARG A 392 2.18 -12.28 -1.13
N CYS A 393 1.36 -12.22 -0.07
CA CYS A 393 0.59 -11.02 0.25
C CYS A 393 1.48 -9.81 0.57
N LEU A 394 2.55 -10.01 1.37
CA LEU A 394 3.50 -8.94 1.69
C LEU A 394 4.25 -8.45 0.44
N LEU A 395 4.72 -9.37 -0.41
CA LEU A 395 5.39 -9.03 -1.66
C LEU A 395 4.46 -8.30 -2.62
N ALA A 396 3.20 -8.73 -2.73
CA ALA A 396 2.22 -8.05 -3.57
C ALA A 396 2.01 -6.59 -3.15
N TYR A 397 2.03 -6.30 -1.84
CA TYR A 397 2.01 -4.92 -1.35
C TYR A 397 3.25 -4.14 -1.79
N PHE A 398 4.47 -4.63 -1.55
CA PHE A 398 5.68 -3.87 -1.84
C PHE A 398 5.98 -3.73 -3.35
N LEU A 399 5.59 -4.73 -4.13
CA LEU A 399 5.82 -4.81 -5.57
C LEU A 399 4.63 -4.33 -6.42
N ASP A 400 3.57 -3.83 -5.78
CA ASP A 400 2.37 -3.31 -6.44
C ASP A 400 1.73 -4.34 -7.40
N LYS A 401 1.51 -5.56 -6.90
CA LYS A 401 0.91 -6.66 -7.67
C LYS A 401 -0.59 -6.72 -7.45
N SER A 402 -1.31 -7.08 -8.51
CA SER A 402 -2.76 -7.22 -8.49
C SER A 402 -3.21 -8.40 -7.61
N SER A 403 -4.48 -8.40 -7.20
CA SER A 403 -5.11 -9.54 -6.52
C SER A 403 -5.09 -10.82 -7.37
N ALA A 404 -5.14 -10.68 -8.71
CA ALA A 404 -5.04 -11.80 -9.64
C ALA A 404 -3.65 -12.43 -9.64
N ASP A 405 -2.58 -11.63 -9.56
CA ASP A 405 -1.20 -12.13 -9.59
C ASP A 405 -0.72 -12.61 -8.21
N MET A 406 -1.25 -12.04 -7.12
CA MET A 406 -0.77 -12.23 -5.75
C MET A 406 -0.64 -13.71 -5.35
N PRO A 407 -1.65 -14.59 -5.52
CA PRO A 407 -1.57 -16.00 -5.13
C PRO A 407 -0.49 -16.80 -5.87
N PHE A 408 0.06 -16.26 -6.96
CA PHE A 408 1.00 -16.92 -7.85
C PHE A 408 2.41 -16.34 -7.79
N ILE A 409 2.66 -15.34 -6.93
CA ILE A 409 4.02 -14.84 -6.71
C ILE A 409 4.91 -15.99 -6.22
N LYS A 410 6.10 -16.14 -6.82
CA LYS A 410 7.06 -17.18 -6.44
C LYS A 410 7.78 -16.77 -5.16
N VAL A 411 7.76 -17.65 -4.16
CA VAL A 411 8.45 -17.47 -2.88
C VAL A 411 9.11 -18.81 -2.51
N PRO A 412 10.29 -19.10 -3.07
CA PRO A 412 10.94 -20.40 -2.88
C PRO A 412 11.44 -20.56 -1.43
N LEU A 413 11.56 -21.81 -0.98
CA LEU A 413 12.28 -22.15 0.25
C LEU A 413 13.76 -21.76 0.13
N HIS A 414 14.38 -21.48 1.27
CA HIS A 414 15.80 -21.20 1.41
C HIS A 414 16.33 -19.99 0.61
N THR A 415 15.44 -19.06 0.28
CA THR A 415 15.79 -17.80 -0.37
C THR A 415 15.44 -16.63 0.52
N ILE A 416 16.35 -15.66 0.61
CA ILE A 416 16.14 -14.40 1.30
C ILE A 416 15.79 -13.36 0.25
N ILE A 417 14.64 -12.70 0.41
CA ILE A 417 14.20 -11.63 -0.47
C ILE A 417 14.47 -10.31 0.25
N LYS A 418 15.38 -9.51 -0.26
CA LYS A 418 15.68 -8.19 0.26
C LYS A 418 14.93 -7.14 -0.54
N LEU A 419 14.15 -6.34 0.17
CA LEU A 419 13.36 -5.23 -0.34
C LEU A 419 13.98 -3.92 0.11
N THR A 420 14.25 -3.03 -0.85
CA THR A 420 14.68 -1.65 -0.58
C THR A 420 13.61 -0.71 -1.13
N PRO A 421 12.75 -0.13 -0.26
CA PRO A 421 11.73 0.83 -0.69
C PRO A 421 12.36 2.09 -1.31
N LEU A 422 11.85 2.53 -2.46
CA LEU A 422 12.27 3.72 -3.20
C LEU A 422 11.07 4.65 -3.42
N ALA A 423 11.29 5.89 -3.90
CA ALA A 423 10.18 6.83 -4.11
C ALA A 423 9.11 6.34 -5.10
N TYR A 424 9.50 5.51 -6.08
CA TYR A 424 8.62 5.08 -7.15
C TYR A 424 8.32 3.58 -7.15
N GLY A 425 8.71 2.85 -6.10
CA GLY A 425 8.50 1.42 -6.02
C GLY A 425 9.36 0.77 -4.95
N CYS A 426 9.79 -0.46 -5.21
CA CYS A 426 10.67 -1.21 -4.33
C CYS A 426 11.66 -2.01 -5.17
N GLN A 427 12.95 -1.90 -4.85
CA GLN A 427 13.94 -2.80 -5.43
C GLN A 427 13.88 -4.14 -4.71
N LEU A 428 13.95 -5.23 -5.48
CA LEU A 428 13.96 -6.60 -4.99
C LEU A 428 15.28 -7.26 -5.38
N GLU A 429 15.91 -7.92 -4.41
CA GLU A 429 17.11 -8.74 -4.57
C GLU A 429 16.84 -10.11 -3.94
N GLU A 430 17.09 -11.19 -4.70
CA GLU A 430 16.97 -12.56 -4.19
C GLU A 430 18.36 -13.13 -3.87
N ILE A 431 18.53 -13.58 -2.63
CA ILE A 431 19.74 -14.26 -2.17
C ILE A 431 19.38 -15.72 -1.91
N ILE A 432 19.78 -16.60 -2.82
CA ILE A 432 19.58 -18.04 -2.71
C ILE A 432 20.66 -18.62 -1.80
N VAL A 433 20.25 -19.24 -0.71
CA VAL A 433 21.18 -19.98 0.17
C VAL A 433 21.41 -21.36 -0.46
N PRO A 434 22.67 -21.82 -0.63
CA PRO A 434 23.00 -23.04 -1.37
C PRO A 434 22.70 -24.33 -0.57
N ILE A 435 21.44 -24.48 -0.14
CA ILE A 435 20.91 -25.63 0.60
C ILE A 435 19.65 -26.06 -0.13
N ALA A 436 19.63 -27.30 -0.63
CA ALA A 436 18.50 -27.83 -1.37
C ALA A 436 17.21 -27.82 -0.55
N ALA A 437 16.08 -27.62 -1.22
CA ALA A 437 14.74 -27.74 -0.66
C ALA A 437 13.79 -28.30 -1.72
N VAL A 438 12.68 -28.89 -1.29
CA VAL A 438 11.58 -29.23 -2.20
C VAL A 438 10.97 -27.97 -2.83
N ASP A 439 10.49 -28.09 -4.07
CA ASP A 439 9.70 -27.05 -4.73
C ASP A 439 8.21 -27.29 -4.48
N ASP A 440 7.59 -26.40 -3.70
CA ASP A 440 6.16 -26.41 -3.40
C ASP A 440 5.41 -25.29 -4.12
N HIS A 441 6.04 -24.66 -5.12
CA HIS A 441 5.39 -23.71 -6.01
C HIS A 441 4.60 -24.44 -7.10
N LYS A 442 3.29 -24.64 -6.88
CA LYS A 442 2.38 -25.11 -7.93
C LYS A 442 1.79 -23.91 -8.71
N LEU A 443 2.02 -23.91 -10.03
CA LEU A 443 1.46 -22.96 -11.02
C LEU A 443 0.00 -23.25 -11.40
N LEU A 444 -0.60 -24.27 -10.79
CA LEU A 444 -1.99 -24.65 -11.00
C LEU A 444 -2.90 -23.78 -10.14
#